data_AF-Q2NK39-F1
#
_entry.id   AF-Q2NK39-F1
#
_cell.length_a   1.000
_cell.length_b   1.000
_cell.length_c   1.000
_cell.angle_alpha   90.00
_cell.angle_beta   90.00
_cell.angle_gamma   90.00
#
_symmetry.space_group_name_H-M   'P 1'
#
loop_
_entity.id
_entity.type
_entity.pdbx_description
1 polymer ?
#
loop_
_entity_poly.entity_id
_entity_poly.type
_entity_poly.pdbx_seq_one_letter_code
_entity_poly.pdbx_strand_id
1 'polypeptide(L)'
;MVPSLSPIENGYNKTFHFYQNNFREVSYFQPKYKSLNNFIQTPTFHFSYRFFEALPYIKQMKTIIIHEGFFDVISCWQNNIKNVVGLICVTQLLSKSQIEILKKENIKVIIALDNDETG
;
A
#
# COMPACT_ATOMS: atom_id res chain seq x y z
N MET A 1 -22.36 9.95 -1.75
CA MET A 1 -21.37 8.85 -1.79
C MET A 1 -20.82 8.68 -0.38
N VAL A 2 -20.93 7.48 0.21
CA VAL A 2 -20.44 7.22 1.57
C VAL A 2 -18.92 7.05 1.51
N PRO A 3 -18.13 7.74 2.34
CA PRO A 3 -16.69 7.54 2.37
C PRO A 3 -16.34 6.12 2.84
N SER A 4 -15.52 5.41 2.07
CA SER A 4 -14.97 4.11 2.45
C SER A 4 -13.68 4.29 3.27
N LEU A 5 -13.60 3.60 4.42
CA LEU A 5 -12.44 3.60 5.32
C LEU A 5 -11.64 2.30 5.20
N SER A 6 -10.34 2.40 4.93
CA SER A 6 -9.44 1.23 4.88
C SER A 6 -8.40 1.29 6.01
N PRO A 7 -8.36 0.30 6.94
CA PRO A 7 -7.40 0.27 8.04
C PRO A 7 -6.02 -0.24 7.60
N ILE A 8 -4.94 0.23 8.23
CA ILE A 8 -3.59 -0.35 8.15
C ILE A 8 -3.20 -0.92 9.51
N GLU A 9 -2.72 -2.16 9.53
CA GLU A 9 -2.26 -2.84 10.75
C GLU A 9 -0.73 -3.02 10.78
N ASN A 10 -0.14 -3.11 11.98
CA ASN A 10 1.20 -3.72 12.11
C ASN A 10 1.09 -5.24 12.00
N GLY A 11 2.24 -5.90 11.87
CA GLY A 11 2.34 -7.36 12.01
C GLY A 11 1.93 -7.94 13.38
N TYR A 12 1.26 -7.17 14.25
CA TYR A 12 0.66 -7.60 15.51
C TYR A 12 -0.86 -7.32 15.57
N ASN A 13 -1.53 -7.13 14.41
CA ASN A 13 -2.97 -6.84 14.27
C ASN A 13 -3.45 -5.58 15.01
N LYS A 14 -2.58 -4.59 15.22
CA LYS A 14 -2.96 -3.29 15.78
C LYS A 14 -3.11 -2.29 14.65
N THR A 15 -4.23 -1.58 14.55
CA THR A 15 -4.44 -0.55 13.52
C THR A 15 -3.67 0.74 13.84
N PHE A 16 -3.00 1.31 12.84
CA PHE A 16 -2.23 2.56 12.96
C PHE A 16 -2.78 3.73 12.17
N HIS A 17 -3.50 3.45 11.08
CA HIS A 17 -3.97 4.47 10.15
C HIS A 17 -5.25 4.03 9.46
N PHE A 18 -6.03 5.03 9.00
CA PHE A 18 -7.20 4.83 8.14
C PHE A 18 -7.08 5.72 6.90
N TYR A 19 -7.45 5.17 5.73
CA TYR A 19 -7.59 5.93 4.49
C TYR A 19 -9.03 6.22 4.16
N GLN A 20 -9.30 7.43 3.67
CA GLN A 20 -10.56 7.80 3.06
C GLN A 20 -10.37 8.10 1.57
N ASN A 21 -11.28 7.57 0.75
CA ASN A 21 -11.36 7.85 -0.68
C ASN A 21 -12.31 9.03 -0.96
N ASN A 22 -11.90 9.97 -1.81
CA ASN A 22 -12.70 11.13 -2.21
C ASN A 22 -12.84 11.18 -3.75
N PHE A 23 -13.87 10.58 -4.32
CA PHE A 23 -14.22 10.80 -5.73
C PHE A 23 -14.91 12.15 -5.89
N ARG A 24 -14.21 13.16 -6.45
CA ARG A 24 -14.81 14.39 -7.01
C ARG A 24 -14.08 14.75 -8.30
N GLU A 25 -14.79 15.30 -9.28
CA GLU A 25 -14.17 15.98 -10.44
C GLU A 25 -13.35 17.18 -9.95
N VAL A 26 -12.08 17.32 -10.38
CA VAL A 26 -11.25 18.46 -9.95
C VAL A 26 -10.22 18.88 -11.00
N SER A 27 -10.08 20.21 -11.12
CA SER A 27 -9.13 20.99 -11.92
C SER A 27 -7.80 21.31 -11.19
N TYR A 28 -7.54 20.72 -10.02
CA TYR A 28 -6.28 20.86 -9.27
C TYR A 28 -5.91 19.53 -8.59
N PHE A 29 -4.61 19.21 -8.52
CA PHE A 29 -4.09 17.96 -7.94
C PHE A 29 -4.56 17.78 -6.48
N GLN A 30 -5.44 16.80 -6.27
CA GLN A 30 -5.85 16.30 -4.97
C GLN A 30 -5.49 14.81 -4.93
N PRO A 31 -4.78 14.32 -3.89
CA PRO A 31 -4.43 12.91 -3.81
C PRO A 31 -5.70 12.06 -3.69
N LYS A 32 -5.79 10.98 -4.48
CA LYS A 32 -6.92 10.02 -4.54
C LYS A 32 -7.27 9.46 -3.16
N TYR A 33 -6.28 9.35 -2.26
CA TYR A 33 -6.45 8.90 -0.88
C TYR A 33 -5.85 9.89 0.10
N LYS A 34 -6.59 10.16 1.19
CA LYS A 34 -6.13 10.98 2.31
C LYS A 34 -6.02 10.13 3.57
N SER A 35 -4.86 10.18 4.24
CA SER A 35 -4.73 9.59 5.58
C SER A 35 -5.51 10.42 6.59
N LEU A 36 -6.30 9.75 7.43
CA LEU A 36 -7.18 10.41 8.38
C LEU A 36 -6.59 10.60 9.77
N ASN A 37 -5.74 9.69 10.23
CA ASN A 37 -5.13 9.77 11.57
C ASN A 37 -3.78 9.04 11.59
N ASN A 38 -2.80 9.63 12.26
CA ASN A 38 -1.52 8.99 12.59
C ASN A 38 -1.45 8.70 14.09
N PHE A 39 -1.59 7.43 14.47
CA PHE A 39 -1.48 7.05 15.89
C PHE A 39 -0.03 6.82 16.36
N ILE A 40 0.93 6.76 15.44
CA ILE A 40 2.37 6.74 15.73
C ILE A 40 2.98 8.01 15.14
N GLN A 41 3.94 8.62 15.83
CA GLN A 41 4.80 9.71 15.31
C GLN A 41 5.72 9.27 14.16
N THR A 42 5.42 8.16 13.48
CA THR A 42 6.08 7.76 12.24
C THR A 42 5.50 8.56 11.08
N PRO A 43 6.32 8.88 10.06
CA PRO A 43 5.78 9.40 8.81
C PRO A 43 4.69 8.45 8.32
N THR A 44 3.54 9.00 7.91
CA THR A 44 2.27 8.34 7.57
C THR A 44 2.37 7.24 6.50
N PHE A 45 3.55 6.99 5.95
CA PHE A 45 3.78 6.19 4.75
C PHE A 45 5.05 5.34 4.86
N HIS A 46 5.45 4.92 6.07
CA HIS A 46 6.69 4.14 6.24
C HIS A 46 6.60 2.72 5.68
N PHE A 47 5.42 2.15 5.50
CA PHE A 47 5.23 0.85 4.86
C PHE A 47 4.04 0.87 3.91
N SER A 48 4.13 0.11 2.82
CA SER A 48 3.03 -0.09 1.88
C SER A 48 1.79 -0.68 2.58
N TYR A 49 0.61 -0.39 2.04
CA TYR A 49 -0.64 -0.98 2.51
C TYR A 49 -0.56 -2.51 2.50
N ARG A 50 -0.91 -3.14 3.63
CA ARG A 50 -0.84 -4.59 3.91
C ARG A 50 0.55 -5.23 3.86
N PHE A 51 1.62 -4.44 3.91
CA PHE A 51 2.98 -4.98 3.80
C PHE A 51 3.28 -6.12 4.80
N PHE A 52 2.89 -5.97 6.07
CA PHE A 52 3.17 -6.99 7.08
C PHE A 52 2.32 -8.24 6.91
N GLU A 53 1.05 -8.09 6.52
CA GLU A 53 0.17 -9.22 6.20
C GLU A 53 0.68 -9.99 4.98
N ALA A 54 1.21 -9.28 3.98
CA ALA A 54 1.76 -9.85 2.77
C ALA A 54 3.16 -10.48 2.99
N LEU A 55 3.91 -10.05 4.02
CA LEU A 55 5.32 -10.39 4.21
C LEU A 55 5.60 -11.91 4.24
N PRO A 56 4.82 -12.77 4.92
CA PRO A 56 5.03 -14.22 4.86
C PRO A 56 4.93 -14.77 3.43
N TYR A 57 3.93 -14.32 2.67
CA TYR A 57 3.71 -14.72 1.29
C TYR A 57 4.78 -14.19 0.35
N ILE A 58 5.21 -12.94 0.55
CA ILE A 58 6.32 -12.32 -0.19
C ILE A 58 7.61 -13.13 0.00
N LYS A 59 7.93 -13.49 1.26
CA LYS A 59 9.12 -14.27 1.58
C LYS A 59 9.07 -15.68 0.98
N GLN A 60 7.90 -16.33 1.03
CA GLN A 60 7.68 -17.66 0.47
C GLN A 60 7.80 -17.64 -1.07
N MET A 61 7.16 -16.69 -1.74
CA MET A 61 7.13 -16.59 -3.21
C MET A 61 8.36 -15.89 -3.79
N LYS A 62 9.21 -15.32 -2.92
CA LYS A 62 10.35 -14.45 -3.29
C LYS A 62 9.97 -13.33 -4.26
N THR A 63 8.72 -12.86 -4.20
CA THR A 63 8.18 -11.85 -5.10
C THR A 63 7.17 -10.99 -4.37
N ILE A 64 7.26 -9.67 -4.55
CA ILE A 64 6.25 -8.69 -4.13
C ILE A 64 5.65 -8.03 -5.37
N ILE A 65 4.32 -7.86 -5.37
CA ILE A 65 3.59 -7.12 -6.39
C ILE A 65 3.08 -5.82 -5.74
N ILE A 66 3.35 -4.69 -6.37
CA ILE A 66 3.00 -3.37 -5.86
C ILE A 66 1.97 -2.75 -6.80
N HIS A 67 0.77 -2.49 -6.30
CA HIS A 67 -0.28 -1.76 -7.02
C HIS A 67 -0.35 -0.31 -6.57
N GLU A 68 -0.78 0.59 -7.45
CA GLU A 68 -1.03 1.98 -7.11
C GLU A 68 -2.27 2.16 -6.21
N GLY A 69 -3.35 1.45 -6.50
CA GLY A 69 -4.62 1.54 -5.81
C GLY A 69 -4.81 0.53 -4.68
N PHE A 70 -5.54 0.92 -3.63
CA PHE A 70 -5.95 -0.02 -2.58
C PHE A 70 -6.95 -1.06 -3.09
N PHE A 71 -7.79 -0.73 -4.07
CA PHE A 71 -8.81 -1.65 -4.58
C PHE A 71 -8.20 -2.84 -5.32
N ASP A 72 -7.10 -2.63 -6.06
CA ASP A 72 -6.41 -3.72 -6.76
C ASP A 72 -5.79 -4.69 -5.77
N VAL A 73 -5.23 -4.17 -4.68
CA VAL A 73 -4.73 -4.98 -3.56
C VAL A 73 -5.86 -5.78 -2.93
N ILE A 74 -7.00 -5.14 -2.61
CA ILE A 74 -8.15 -5.83 -2.01
C ILE A 74 -8.66 -6.94 -2.94
N SER A 75 -8.81 -6.66 -4.24
CA SER A 75 -9.24 -7.61 -5.25
C SER A 75 -8.29 -8.81 -5.36
N CYS A 76 -6.98 -8.55 -5.44
CA CYS A 76 -5.95 -9.60 -5.47
C CYS A 76 -6.03 -10.49 -4.23
N TRP A 77 -6.17 -9.90 -3.05
CA TRP A 77 -6.31 -10.65 -1.81
C TRP A 77 -7.59 -11.48 -1.75
N GLN A 78 -8.71 -10.98 -2.27
CA GLN A 78 -9.96 -11.76 -2.38
C GLN A 78 -9.80 -12.96 -3.32
N ASN A 79 -8.94 -12.84 -4.33
CA ASN A 79 -8.61 -13.90 -5.30
C ASN A 79 -7.38 -14.75 -4.89
N ASN A 80 -6.99 -14.74 -3.61
CA ASN A 80 -5.86 -15.51 -3.07
C ASN A 80 -4.47 -15.16 -3.61
N ILE A 81 -4.30 -13.99 -4.23
CA ILE A 81 -2.99 -13.42 -4.55
C ILE A 81 -2.57 -12.59 -3.33
N LYS A 82 -1.74 -13.17 -2.46
CA LYS A 82 -1.46 -12.62 -1.11
C LYS A 82 -0.13 -11.87 -0.98
N ASN A 83 0.72 -11.91 -2.02
CA ASN A 83 2.02 -11.22 -2.06
C ASN A 83 1.92 -9.81 -2.68
N VAL A 84 0.74 -9.20 -2.59
CA VAL A 84 0.41 -7.87 -3.15
C VAL A 84 0.29 -6.81 -2.06
N VAL A 85 0.82 -5.63 -2.34
CA VAL A 85 0.79 -4.45 -1.45
C VAL A 85 0.39 -3.20 -2.23
N GLY A 86 -0.14 -2.20 -1.53
CA GLY A 86 -0.53 -0.93 -2.15
C GLY A 86 0.51 0.15 -1.91
N LEU A 87 0.88 0.88 -2.97
CA LEU A 87 1.54 2.16 -2.85
C LEU A 87 0.65 3.09 -2.05
N ILE A 88 1.28 3.87 -1.18
CA ILE A 88 0.60 5.03 -0.65
C ILE A 88 1.29 6.23 -1.24
N CYS A 89 0.56 6.91 -2.12
CA CYS A 89 0.99 8.14 -2.77
C CYS A 89 1.32 9.20 -1.72
N VAL A 90 2.60 9.37 -1.36
CA VAL A 90 3.24 10.68 -1.34
C VAL A 90 4.75 10.46 -1.51
N THR A 91 5.27 10.78 -2.70
CA THR A 91 6.67 11.14 -2.99
C THR A 91 7.81 10.13 -2.77
N GLN A 92 7.61 8.96 -2.14
CA GLN A 92 8.62 7.87 -2.09
C GLN A 92 7.96 6.49 -2.22
N LEU A 93 8.23 5.78 -3.33
CA LEU A 93 7.63 4.47 -3.65
C LEU A 93 7.81 3.43 -2.54
N LEU A 94 8.94 3.45 -1.82
CA LEU A 94 9.30 2.48 -0.80
C LEU A 94 10.15 3.13 0.30
N SER A 95 9.86 2.86 1.57
CA SER A 95 10.74 3.28 2.66
C SER A 95 12.07 2.52 2.63
N LYS A 96 13.14 3.13 3.17
CA LYS A 96 14.45 2.47 3.29
C LYS A 96 14.35 1.14 4.03
N SER A 97 13.57 1.08 5.11
CA SER A 97 13.37 -0.15 5.89
C SER A 97 12.70 -1.25 5.05
N GLN A 98 11.69 -0.91 4.25
CA GLN A 98 11.06 -1.86 3.35
C GLN A 98 12.04 -2.36 2.28
N ILE A 99 12.83 -1.46 1.67
CA ILE A 99 13.86 -1.82 0.68
C ILE A 99 14.91 -2.75 1.29
N GLU A 100 15.38 -2.49 2.51
CA GLU A 100 16.37 -3.33 3.19
C GLU A 100 15.84 -4.74 3.44
N ILE A 101 14.59 -4.88 3.87
CA ILE A 101 13.94 -6.19 4.04
C ILE A 101 13.90 -6.94 2.70
N LEU A 102 13.46 -6.26 1.63
CA LEU A 102 13.34 -6.87 0.30
C LEU A 102 14.71 -7.29 -0.26
N LYS A 103 15.74 -6.46 -0.09
CA LYS A 103 17.12 -6.77 -0.51
C LYS A 103 17.71 -7.94 0.28
N LYS A 104 17.59 -7.93 1.61
CA LYS A 104 18.12 -8.98 2.48
C LYS A 104 17.53 -10.35 2.12
N GLU A 105 16.27 -10.38 1.74
CA GLU A 105 15.53 -11.60 1.42
C GLU A 105 15.58 -11.98 -0.06
N ASN A 106 16.32 -11.22 -0.89
CA ASN A 106 16.43 -11.37 -2.34
C ASN A 106 15.05 -11.46 -3.04
N ILE A 107 14.16 -10.51 -2.70
CA ILE A 107 12.80 -10.46 -3.21
C ILE A 107 12.75 -9.75 -4.57
N LYS A 108 12.13 -10.39 -5.56
CA LYS A 108 11.78 -9.75 -6.84
C LYS A 108 10.66 -8.73 -6.62
N VAL A 109 10.84 -7.52 -7.13
CA VAL A 109 9.82 -6.47 -7.08
C VAL A 109 9.13 -6.36 -8.44
N ILE A 110 7.82 -6.48 -8.45
CA ILE A 110 6.95 -6.22 -9.62
C ILE A 110 6.10 -5.00 -9.29
N ILE A 111 6.12 -4.00 -10.16
CA ILE A 111 5.29 -2.81 -10.03
C ILE A 111 4.20 -2.91 -11.10
N ALA A 112 2.94 -2.94 -10.67
CA ALA A 112 1.75 -3.01 -11.51
C ALA A 112 1.08 -1.63 -11.47
N LEU A 113 1.48 -0.77 -12.40
CA LEU A 113 0.98 0.60 -12.53
C LEU A 113 -0.20 0.62 -13.50
N ASP A 114 -1.16 1.49 -13.24
CA ASP A 114 -2.29 1.70 -14.14
C ASP A 114 -1.77 2.35 -15.43
N ASN A 115 -2.36 2.02 -16.57
CA ASN A 115 -1.87 2.41 -17.90
C ASN A 115 -2.23 3.87 -18.27
N ASP A 116 -2.24 4.77 -17.28
CA ASP A 116 -2.44 6.20 -17.49
C ASP A 116 -1.10 6.92 -17.77
N GLU A 117 -1.12 8.14 -18.30
CA GLU A 117 0.09 8.89 -18.69
C GLU A 117 1.08 9.13 -17.53
N THR A 118 0.71 8.76 -16.29
CA THR A 118 1.47 8.95 -15.05
C THR A 118 2.10 7.66 -14.51
N GLY A 119 1.75 6.50 -15.09
CA GLY A 119 2.26 5.17 -14.73
C GLY A 119 3.66 4.85 -15.24
#